data_AF-A0A4Q9V656-F1
#
_entry.id   AF-A0A4Q9V656-F1
#
_cell.length_a   1.000
_cell.length_b   1.000
_cell.length_c   1.000
_cell.angle_alpha   90.00
_cell.angle_beta   90.00
_cell.angle_gamma   90.00
#
_symmetry.space_group_name_H-M   'P 1'
#
loop_
_entity.id
_entity.type
_entity.pdbx_description
1 polymer ?
#
loop_
_entity_poly.entity_id
_entity_poly.type
_entity_poly.pdbx_seq_one_letter_code
_entity_poly.pdbx_strand_id
1 'polypeptide(L)'
;MKLYIVKGYRIEKRNNDLHKRVDSFVGYFTNLKEVYSYFENGTVSSYSTVAKAIKRKGSFQVFSSKFLFKNKTKKFEEINIYRVETNELYEHLQFINFQKQIKEEISEFNFTKKLLQ
;
A
#
# COMPACT_ATOMS: atom_id res chain seq x y z
N MET A 1 -21.19 -13.62 -1.03
CA MET A 1 -20.73 -12.80 -2.18
C MET A 1 -19.28 -12.45 -1.93
N LYS A 2 -18.44 -12.38 -2.96
CA LYS A 2 -17.01 -12.07 -2.79
C LYS A 2 -16.81 -10.56 -2.88
N LEU A 3 -16.06 -10.01 -1.93
CA LEU A 3 -15.66 -8.61 -1.91
C LEU A 3 -14.13 -8.54 -1.83
N TYR A 4 -13.55 -7.59 -2.56
CA TYR A 4 -12.14 -7.27 -2.52
C TYR A 4 -11.98 -5.91 -1.84
N ILE A 5 -11.27 -5.90 -0.72
CA ILE A 5 -10.92 -4.68 0.01
C ILE A 5 -9.48 -4.34 -0.37
N VAL A 6 -9.29 -3.18 -0.99
CA VAL A 6 -7.97 -2.65 -1.35
C VAL A 6 -7.63 -1.54 -0.37
N LYS A 7 -6.54 -1.71 0.37
CA LYS A 7 -6.02 -0.69 1.27
C LYS A 7 -4.65 -0.28 0.80
N GLY A 8 -4.36 1.01 0.76
CA GLY A 8 -3.00 1.45 0.50
C GLY A 8 -2.64 2.66 1.33
N TYR A 9 -1.35 2.85 1.57
CA TYR A 9 -0.83 4.04 2.20
C TYR A 9 0.34 4.62 1.41
N ARG A 10 0.47 5.93 1.49
CA ARG A 10 1.56 6.70 0.92
C ARG A 10 2.04 7.69 1.95
N ILE A 11 3.31 8.06 1.84
CA ILE A 11 3.92 9.05 2.70
C ILE A 11 4.28 10.23 1.83
N GLU A 12 3.62 11.36 2.04
CA GLU A 12 3.96 12.60 1.33
C GLU A 12 5.04 13.34 2.12
N LYS A 13 6.19 13.56 1.47
CA LYS A 13 7.14 14.60 1.88
C LYS A 13 6.64 15.92 1.29
N ARG A 14 6.29 16.89 2.13
CA ARG A 14 6.08 18.28 1.70
C ARG A 14 7.41 19.01 1.78
N ASN A 15 7.76 19.77 0.75
CA ASN A 15 8.93 20.65 0.80
C ASN A 15 8.73 21.67 1.94
N ASN A 16 9.73 21.80 2.81
CA ASN A 16 9.78 22.67 3.99
C ASN A 16 8.99 22.25 5.24
N ASP A 17 8.47 21.03 5.31
CA ASP A 17 7.77 20.53 6.51
C ASP A 17 8.65 19.50 7.24
N LEU A 18 8.85 19.66 8.55
CA LEU A 18 9.53 18.66 9.39
C LEU A 18 8.68 17.39 9.58
N HIS A 19 7.39 17.46 9.21
CA HIS A 19 6.43 16.38 9.38
C HIS A 19 6.17 15.63 8.06
N LYS A 20 6.27 14.30 8.10
CA LYS A 20 5.81 13.42 7.01
C LYS A 20 4.34 13.10 7.23
N ARG A 21 3.50 13.34 6.21
CA ARG A 21 2.08 12.99 6.27
C ARG A 21 1.86 11.59 5.72
N VAL A 22 1.16 10.75 6.48
CA VAL A 22 0.68 9.46 6.02
C VAL A 22 -0.74 9.64 5.50
N ASP A 23 -0.95 9.37 4.21
CA ASP A 23 -2.27 9.27 3.61
C ASP A 23 -2.60 7.81 3.38
N SER A 24 -3.81 7.40 3.74
CA SER A 24 -4.34 6.07 3.44
C SER A 24 -5.57 6.14 2.54
N PHE A 25 -5.85 5.06 1.83
CA PHE A 25 -7.13 4.85 1.16
C PHE A 25 -7.64 3.44 1.41
N VAL A 26 -8.97 3.30 1.33
CA VAL A 26 -9.67 2.03 1.30
C VAL A 26 -10.64 2.07 0.12
N GLY A 27 -10.59 1.04 -0.72
CA GLY A 27 -11.49 0.83 -1.86
C GLY A 27 -12.14 -0.54 -1.78
N TYR A 28 -13.36 -0.64 -2.29
CA TYR A 28 -14.19 -1.84 -2.23
C TYR A 28 -14.59 -2.23 -3.64
N PHE A 29 -14.33 -3.49 -4.01
CA PHE A 29 -14.53 -3.98 -5.38
C PHE A 29 -15.17 -5.36 -5.35
N THR A 30 -16.05 -5.66 -6.29
CA THR A 30 -16.66 -7.00 -6.40
C THR A 30 -15.84 -7.93 -7.29
N ASN A 31 -14.85 -7.39 -8.01
CA ASN A 31 -14.09 -8.10 -9.03
C ASN A 31 -12.58 -7.85 -8.92
N LEU A 32 -11.78 -8.92 -8.88
CA LEU A 32 -10.32 -8.81 -8.85
C LEU A 32 -9.72 -8.28 -10.17
N LYS A 33 -10.33 -8.58 -11.32
CA LYS A 33 -9.88 -8.03 -12.61
C LYS A 33 -10.02 -6.52 -12.63
N GLU A 34 -11.10 -6.02 -12.03
CA GLU A 34 -11.30 -4.59 -11.84
C GLU A 34 -10.19 -4.03 -10.94
N VAL A 35 -9.96 -4.57 -9.74
CA VAL A 35 -8.82 -4.12 -8.89
C VAL A 35 -7.50 -4.08 -9.66
N TYR A 36 -7.22 -5.12 -10.46
CA TYR A 36 -5.99 -5.21 -11.24
C TYR A 36 -5.87 -4.11 -12.29
N SER A 37 -6.96 -3.70 -12.94
CA SER A 37 -6.93 -2.66 -13.98
C SER A 37 -6.63 -1.26 -13.43
N TYR A 38 -6.72 -1.04 -12.12
CA TYR A 38 -6.34 0.23 -11.50
C TYR A 38 -4.82 0.33 -11.27
N PHE A 39 -4.06 -0.75 -11.40
CA PHE A 39 -2.60 -0.69 -11.31
C PHE A 39 -1.98 -0.20 -12.62
N GLU A 40 -0.93 0.62 -12.53
CA GLU A 40 -0.11 0.94 -13.68
C GLU A 40 0.71 -0.29 -14.10
N ASN A 41 0.79 -0.53 -15.42
CA ASN A 41 1.55 -1.64 -15.98
C ASN A 41 2.99 -1.67 -15.47
N GLY A 42 3.48 -2.86 -15.11
CA GLY A 42 4.83 -3.05 -14.59
C GLY A 42 5.03 -2.64 -13.13
N THR A 43 4.02 -2.09 -12.45
CA THR A 43 4.11 -1.73 -11.02
C THR A 43 3.53 -2.79 -10.08
N VAL A 44 2.95 -3.86 -10.64
CA VAL A 44 2.43 -5.03 -9.93
C VAL A 44 2.76 -6.30 -10.71
N SER A 45 2.90 -7.43 -10.01
CA SER A 45 3.07 -8.75 -10.64
C SER A 45 1.89 -9.10 -11.54
N SER A 46 2.07 -10.08 -12.42
CA SER A 46 1.00 -10.51 -13.35
C SER A 46 -0.30 -10.87 -12.63
N TYR A 47 -1.44 -10.65 -13.29
CA TYR A 47 -2.76 -10.97 -12.76
C TYR A 47 -2.84 -12.42 -12.25
N SER A 48 -2.27 -13.38 -12.98
CA SER A 48 -2.26 -14.79 -12.58
C SER A 48 -1.52 -15.01 -11.26
N THR A 49 -0.42 -14.27 -11.03
CA THR A 49 0.34 -14.30 -9.77
C THR A 49 -0.50 -13.75 -8.61
N VAL A 50 -1.12 -12.58 -8.82
CA VAL A 50 -1.99 -11.94 -7.83
C VAL A 50 -3.17 -12.85 -7.48
N ALA A 51 -3.86 -13.39 -8.49
CA ALA A 51 -5.00 -14.27 -8.30
C ALA A 51 -4.62 -15.55 -7.56
N LYS A 52 -3.47 -16.16 -7.87
CA LYS A 52 -2.97 -17.36 -7.18
C LYS A 52 -2.64 -17.05 -5.72
N ALA A 53 -2.02 -15.91 -5.44
CA ALA A 53 -1.71 -15.49 -4.08
C ALA A 53 -2.97 -15.28 -3.24
N ILE A 54 -3.94 -14.53 -3.76
CA ILE A 54 -5.22 -14.27 -3.09
C ILE A 54 -6.01 -15.57 -2.87
N LYS A 55 -6.03 -16.48 -3.85
CA LYS A 55 -6.70 -17.78 -3.70
C LYS A 55 -6.10 -18.60 -2.56
N ARG A 56 -4.78 -18.54 -2.37
CA ARG A 56 -4.07 -19.33 -1.35
C ARG A 56 -4.08 -18.71 0.03
N LYS A 57 -3.92 -17.39 0.13
CA LYS A 57 -3.69 -16.67 1.40
C LYS A 57 -4.85 -15.77 1.82
N GLY A 58 -5.87 -15.61 0.99
CA GLY A 58 -6.91 -14.60 1.18
C GLY A 58 -6.45 -13.16 0.92
N SER A 59 -5.16 -12.94 0.64
CA SER A 59 -4.60 -11.60 0.46
C SER A 59 -3.40 -11.56 -0.49
N PHE A 60 -3.09 -10.35 -0.96
CA PHE A 60 -1.88 -10.03 -1.72
C PHE A 60 -1.37 -8.64 -1.33
N GLN A 61 -0.07 -8.53 -1.10
CA GLN A 61 0.60 -7.29 -0.72
C GLN A 61 1.59 -6.92 -1.83
N VAL A 62 1.66 -5.64 -2.15
CA VAL A 62 2.61 -5.08 -3.11
C VAL A 62 3.16 -3.75 -2.61
N PHE A 63 4.43 -3.48 -2.92
CA PHE A 63 5.16 -2.32 -2.45
C PHE A 63 5.56 -1.40 -3.60
N SER A 64 5.66 -0.10 -3.32
CA SER A 64 6.12 0.91 -4.30
C SER A 64 5.33 0.90 -5.62
N SER A 65 4.06 0.52 -5.59
CA SER A 65 3.19 0.41 -6.76
C SER A 65 2.46 1.70 -7.06
N LYS A 66 2.04 1.87 -8.32
CA LYS A 66 1.20 2.98 -8.73
C LYS A 66 -0.24 2.50 -8.97
N PHE A 67 -1.19 3.22 -8.41
CA PHE A 67 -2.60 2.85 -8.40
C PHE A 67 -3.46 4.06 -8.73
N LEU A 68 -4.46 3.88 -9.59
CA LEU A 68 -5.42 4.90 -9.96
C LEU A 68 -6.38 5.14 -8.79
N PHE A 69 -6.44 6.36 -8.28
CA PHE A 69 -7.33 6.73 -7.19
C PHE A 69 -7.85 8.15 -7.39
N LYS A 70 -9.18 8.34 -7.33
CA LYS A 70 -9.83 9.64 -7.61
C LYS A 70 -9.36 10.25 -8.94
N ASN A 71 -9.35 9.44 -10.01
CA ASN A 71 -8.89 9.80 -11.36
C ASN A 71 -7.44 10.30 -11.44
N LYS A 72 -6.61 10.00 -10.43
CA LYS A 72 -5.18 10.32 -10.43
C LYS A 72 -4.38 9.09 -10.08
N THR A 73 -3.40 8.75 -10.91
CA THR A 73 -2.44 7.71 -10.59
C THR A 73 -1.49 8.22 -9.51
N LYS A 74 -1.42 7.50 -8.40
CA LYS A 74 -0.56 7.84 -7.26
C LYS A 74 0.36 6.67 -6.94
N LYS A 75 1.61 6.98 -6.57
CA LYS A 75 2.52 5.99 -5.99
C LYS A 75 2.14 5.77 -4.52
N PHE A 76 2.02 4.50 -4.16
CA PHE A 76 1.81 4.04 -2.79
C PHE A 76 3.04 3.27 -2.33
N GLU A 77 3.38 3.43 -1.05
CA GLU A 77 4.48 2.66 -0.46
C GLU A 77 4.06 1.19 -0.31
N GLU A 78 2.78 0.97 0.00
CA GLU A 78 2.20 -0.37 0.14
C GLU A 78 0.73 -0.36 -0.27
N ILE A 79 0.32 -1.43 -0.95
CA ILE A 79 -1.09 -1.74 -1.24
C ILE A 79 -1.34 -3.20 -0.86
N ASN A 80 -2.40 -3.42 -0.08
CA ASN A 80 -2.92 -4.72 0.29
C ASN A 80 -4.27 -4.95 -0.37
N ILE A 81 -4.45 -6.12 -0.95
CA ILE A 81 -5.71 -6.59 -1.53
C ILE A 81 -6.17 -7.77 -0.67
N TYR A 82 -7.33 -7.66 -0.04
CA TYR A 82 -7.95 -8.72 0.75
C TYR A 82 -9.19 -9.25 0.04
N ARG A 83 -9.33 -10.57 -0.03
CA ARG A 83 -10.59 -11.21 -0.42
C ARG A 83 -11.36 -11.55 0.85
N VAL A 84 -12.58 -11.05 0.94
CA VAL A 84 -13.51 -11.31 2.05
C VAL A 84 -14.83 -11.87 1.52
N GLU A 85 -15.48 -12.69 2.34
CA GLU A 85 -16.83 -13.21 2.10
C GLU A 85 -17.82 -12.36 2.88
N THR A 86 -18.88 -11.87 2.23
CA THR A 86 -19.81 -10.90 2.84
C THR A 86 -20.63 -11.42 4.01
N ASN A 87 -20.64 -12.73 4.24
CA ASN A 87 -21.40 -13.41 5.29
C ASN A 87 -20.55 -13.73 6.53
N GLU A 88 -19.31 -13.24 6.60
CA GLU A 88 -18.40 -13.46 7.72
C GLU A 88 -18.16 -12.18 8.51
N LEU A 89 -17.88 -12.33 9.81
CA LEU A 89 -17.45 -11.25 10.71
C LEU A 89 -15.94 -11.10 10.64
N TYR A 90 -15.46 -9.86 10.52
CA TYR A 90 -14.03 -9.54 10.44
C TYR A 90 -13.66 -8.48 11.47
N GLU A 91 -12.54 -8.67 12.16
CA GLU A 91 -11.91 -7.63 12.95
C GLU A 91 -11.03 -6.73 12.07
N HIS A 92 -11.24 -5.42 12.15
CA HIS A 92 -10.49 -4.45 11.36
C HIS A 92 -9.26 -3.96 12.12
N LEU A 93 -8.12 -4.63 11.92
CA LEU A 93 -6.81 -4.18 12.41
C LEU A 93 -5.98 -3.61 11.25
N GLN A 94 -5.34 -2.46 11.47
CA GLN A 94 -4.45 -1.82 10.50
C GLN A 94 -3.05 -1.72 11.10
N PHE A 95 -2.11 -2.47 10.53
CA PHE A 95 -0.69 -2.36 10.84
C PHE A 95 0.01 -1.62 9.70
N ILE A 96 0.80 -0.60 10.03
CA ILE A 96 1.59 0.17 9.06
C ILE A 96 3.06 -0.08 9.37
N ASN A 97 3.82 -0.56 8.37
CA ASN A 97 5.25 -0.83 8.54
C ASN A 97 6.06 0.44 8.24
N PHE A 98 6.57 1.08 9.28
CA PHE A 98 7.44 2.26 9.17
C PHE A 98 8.95 1.94 9.18
N GLN A 99 9.35 0.66 9.10
CA GLN A 99 10.74 0.27 9.30
C GLN A 99 11.71 0.97 8.33
N LYS A 100 11.30 1.14 7.07
CA LYS A 100 12.12 1.83 6.06
C LYS A 100 12.32 3.31 6.42
N GLN A 101 11.25 3.98 6.86
CA GLN A 101 11.25 5.39 7.22
C GLN A 101 12.03 5.66 8.50
N ILE A 102 11.92 4.76 9.49
CA ILE A 102 12.74 4.79 10.71
C ILE A 102 14.22 4.65 10.35
N LYS A 103 14.57 3.72 9.44
CA LYS A 103 15.96 3.56 8.97
C LYS A 103 16.47 4.82 8.25
N GLU A 104 15.64 5.43 7.41
CA GLU A 104 15.98 6.69 6.73
C GLU A 104 16.24 7.83 7.73
N GLU A 105 15.39 8.00 8.74
CA GLU A 105 15.55 9.04 9.77
C GLU A 105 16.79 8.83 10.64
N ILE A 106 17.07 7.58 11.04
CA ILE A 106 18.29 7.25 11.79
C ILE A 106 19.53 7.52 10.94
N SER A 107 19.49 7.23 9.64
CA SER A 107 20.58 7.50 8.71
C SER A 107 20.85 9.01 8.57
N GLU A 108 19.79 9.80 8.38
CA GLU A 108 19.88 11.27 8.32
C GLU A 108 20.46 11.83 9.64
N PHE A 109 19.99 11.36 10.80
CA PHE A 109 20.47 11.79 12.11
C PHE A 109 21.97 11.48 12.33
N ASN A 110 22.41 10.27 11.98
CA ASN A 110 23.81 9.87 12.12
C ASN A 110 24.74 10.65 11.18
N PHE A 111 24.27 11.00 9.98
CA PHE A 111 25.01 11.85 9.04
C PHE A 111 25.19 13.27 9.60
N THR A 112 24.14 13.88 10.16
CA THR A 112 24.22 15.21 10.78
C THR A 112 25.13 15.21 12.01
N LYS A 113 25.08 14.16 12.83
CA LYS A 113 25.97 14.02 14.00
C LYS A 113 27.45 13.97 13.60
N LYS A 114 27.77 13.33 12.47
CA LYS A 114 29.14 13.23 11.94
C LYS A 114 29.66 14.55 11.34
N LEU A 115 28.77 15.45 10.92
CA LEU A 115 29.11 16.79 10.42
C LEU A 115 29.33 17.82 11.54
N LEU A 116 28.82 17.55 12.74
CA LEU A 116 28.92 18.43 13.92
C LEU A 116 30.05 18.02 14.88
N GLN A 117 30.81 16.98 14.54
CA GLN A 117 32.05 16.55 15.22
C GLN A 117 33.26 16.95 14.39
#